data_AF-A0A165XRA2-F1
#
_entry.id   AF-A0A165XRA2-F1
#
_cell.length_a   1.000
_cell.length_b   1.000
_cell.length_c   1.000
_cell.angle_alpha   90.00
_cell.angle_beta   90.00
_cell.angle_gamma   90.00
#
_symmetry.space_group_name_H-M   'P 1'
#
loop_
_entity.id
_entity.type
_entity.pdbx_description
1 polymer ?
#
loop_
_entity_poly.entity_id
_entity_poly.type
_entity_poly.pdbx_seq_one_letter_code
_entity_poly.pdbx_strand_id
1 'polypeptide(L)' 'MDVLHVDLQFHGRFAALSWIDAVSGSQHAPTWTCTCRIDGLAISTGTGTHKHLARNEAADKAFEILRQK' A
#
# COMPACT_ATOMS: atom_id res chain seq x y z
N MET A 1 -7.49 -2.18 10.02
CA MET A 1 -6.99 -3.45 9.48
C MET A 1 -7.29 -3.40 8.00
N ASP A 2 -6.25 -3.31 7.17
CA ASP A 2 -6.40 -2.98 5.75
C ASP A 2 -6.74 -4.25 4.95
N VAL A 3 -7.54 -4.12 3.88
CA VAL A 3 -8.13 -5.25 3.12
C VAL A 3 -7.04 -6.21 2.62
N LEU A 4 -5.93 -5.65 2.13
CA LEU A 4 -4.80 -6.39 1.60
C LEU A 4 -4.09 -7.24 2.66
N HIS A 5 -4.09 -6.79 3.93
CA HIS A 5 -3.47 -7.54 5.02
C HIS A 5 -4.21 -8.85 5.28
N VAL A 6 -5.54 -8.80 5.31
CA VAL A 6 -6.39 -9.98 5.54
C VAL A 6 -6.26 -10.97 4.37
N ASP A 7 -6.30 -10.46 3.14
CA ASP A 7 -6.18 -11.28 1.94
C ASP A 7 -4.82 -12.01 1.88
N LEU A 8 -3.72 -11.30 2.07
CA LEU A 8 -2.38 -11.88 2.00
C LEU A 8 -2.07 -12.81 3.18
N GLN A 9 -2.68 -12.58 4.34
CA GLN A 9 -2.59 -13.50 5.47
C GLN A 9 -3.30 -14.82 5.16
N PHE A 10 -4.48 -14.77 4.55
CA PHE A 10 -5.21 -15.97 4.13
C PHE A 10 -4.47 -16.75 3.04
N HIS A 11 -3.88 -16.05 2.08
CA HIS A 11 -3.10 -16.64 0.99
C HIS A 11 -1.68 -17.08 1.38
N GLY A 12 -1.24 -16.86 2.63
CA GLY A 12 0.11 -17.20 3.09
C GLY A 12 1.23 -16.36 2.44
N ARG A 13 0.88 -15.27 1.76
CA ARG A 13 1.82 -14.37 1.05
C ARG A 13 2.20 -13.14 1.86
N PHE A 14 1.72 -13.05 3.10
CA PHE A 14 1.99 -11.92 3.99
C PHE A 14 3.48 -11.63 4.18
N ALA A 15 4.33 -12.67 4.25
CA ALA A 15 5.77 -12.51 4.39
C ALA A 15 6.44 -11.82 3.19
N ALA A 16 5.84 -11.86 2.00
CA ALA A 16 6.34 -11.21 0.80
C ALA A 16 5.88 -9.75 0.67
N LEU A 17 4.96 -9.30 1.53
CA LEU A 17 4.44 -7.93 1.52
C LEU A 17 5.41 -6.97 2.20
N SER A 18 5.76 -5.90 1.51
CA SER A 18 6.60 -4.82 2.02
C SER A 18 6.00 -3.47 1.66
N TRP A 19 6.00 -2.55 2.62
CA TRP A 19 5.47 -1.19 2.42
C TRP A 19 6.60 -0.19 2.47
N ILE A 20 6.58 0.76 1.54
CA ILE A 20 7.48 1.93 1.57
C ILE A 20 6.62 3.16 1.69
N ASP A 21 6.72 3.83 2.84
CA ASP A 21 6.11 5.13 3.06
C ASP A 21 7.14 6.24 2.92
N ALA A 22 6.81 7.23 2.08
CA ALA A 22 7.54 8.46 1.90
C ALA A 22 6.60 9.63 2.19
N VAL A 23 7.10 10.64 2.89
CA VAL A 23 6.39 11.90 3.09
C VAL A 23 7.14 13.00 2.35
N SER A 24 6.40 13.80 1.61
CA SER A 24 6.91 14.94 0.86
C SER A 24 5.98 16.14 1.06
N GLY A 25 6.48 17.36 0.86
CA GLY A 25 5.68 18.58 0.96
C GLY A 25 5.99 19.45 2.19
N SER A 26 5.27 20.56 2.28
CA SER A 26 5.44 21.54 3.35
C SER A 26 4.87 21.02 4.67
N GLN A 27 5.39 21.52 5.79
CA GLN A 27 4.95 21.12 7.13
C GLN A 27 3.43 21.31 7.36
N HIS A 28 2.80 22.20 6.60
CA HIS A 28 1.36 22.50 6.68
C HIS A 28 0.48 21.68 5.71
N ALA A 29 1.08 20.99 4.74
CA ALA A 29 0.38 20.15 3.77
C ALA A 29 1.24 18.95 3.35
N PRO A 30 1.49 17.99 4.28
CA PRO A 30 2.27 16.81 3.96
C PRO A 30 1.51 15.91 2.98
N THR A 31 2.18 15.53 1.90
CA THR A 31 1.74 14.49 0.98
C THR A 31 2.47 13.20 1.34
N TRP A 32 1.70 12.23 1.83
CA TRP A 32 2.14 10.87 2.05
C TRP A 32 2.01 10.08 0.77
N THR A 33 3.04 9.33 0.44
CA THR A 33 3.08 8.39 -0.68
C THR A 33 3.45 7.03 -0.12
N CYS A 34 2.59 6.04 -0.33
CA CYS A 34 2.79 4.67 0.11
C CYS A 34 2.87 3.77 -1.12
N THR A 35 3.99 3.06 -1.28
CA THR A 35 4.17 2.06 -2.32
C THR A 35 4.04 0.67 -1.72
N CYS A 36 3.14 -0.13 -2.28
CA CYS A 36 2.96 -1.54 -1.94
C CYS A 36 3.89 -2.40 -2.79
N ARG A 37 4.78 -3.16 -2.15
CA ARG A 37 5.64 -4.14 -2.80
C ARG A 37 5.24 -5.54 -2.38
N ILE A 38 5.09 -6.44 -3.34
CA ILE A 38 4.84 -7.85 -3.09
C ILE A 38 5.93 -8.62 -3.84
N ASP A 39 6.63 -9.49 -3.12
CA ASP A 39 7.72 -10.31 -3.67
C ASP A 39 8.84 -9.46 -4.31
N GLY A 40 9.14 -8.33 -3.67
CA GLY A 40 10.14 -7.35 -4.15
C GLY A 40 9.66 -6.45 -5.29
N LEU A 41 8.51 -6.73 -5.91
CA LEU A 41 7.98 -5.93 -7.02
C LEU A 41 6.99 -4.88 -6.51
N ALA A 42 7.15 -3.63 -6.96
CA ALA A 42 6.16 -2.58 -6.69
C ALA A 42 4.89 -2.83 -7.52
N ILE A 43 3.81 -3.23 -6.84
CA ILE A 43 2.53 -3.58 -7.47
C ILE A 43 1.65 -2.34 -7.60
N SER A 44 1.59 -1.51 -6.55
CA SER A 44 0.74 -0.33 -6.53
C SER A 44 1.38 0.80 -5.73
N THR A 45 0.91 2.02 -5.97
CA THR A 45 1.24 3.20 -5.16
C THR A 45 -0.03 3.99 -4.88
N GLY A 46 -0.14 4.48 -3.65
CA GLY A 46 -1.22 5.32 -3.16
C GLY A 46 -0.67 6.58 -2.54
N THR A 47 -1.47 7.62 -2.52
CA THR A 47 -1.11 8.95 -2.01
C THR A 47 -2.19 9.48 -1.09
N GLY A 48 -1.84 10.39 -0.20
CA GLY A 48 -2.84 10.99 0.68
C GLY A 48 -2.26 12.05 1.57
N THR A 49 -3.13 12.73 2.30
CA THR A 49 -2.74 13.72 3.31
C THR A 49 -2.18 13.06 4.58
N HIS A 50 -2.42 11.75 4.75
CA HIS A 50 -1.96 10.97 5.89
C HIS A 50 -1.45 9.58 5.47
N LYS A 51 -0.55 9.01 6.27
CA LYS A 51 0.03 7.67 6.07
C LYS A 51 -1.01 6.58 5.83
N HIS A 52 -2.07 6.57 6.64
CA HIS A 52 -3.11 5.55 6.55
C HIS A 52 -3.96 5.69 5.29
N LEU A 53 -4.25 6.93 4.82
CA LEU A 53 -4.97 7.16 3.56
C LEU A 53 -4.15 6.69 2.36
N ALA A 54 -2.88 7.08 2.31
CA ALA A 54 -1.99 6.65 1.23
C ALA A 54 -1.82 5.12 1.21
N ARG A 55 -1.75 4.49 2.39
CA ARG A 55 -1.67 3.03 2.51
C ARG A 55 -2.97 2.34 2.09
N ASN A 56 -4.12 2.89 2.48
CA ASN A 56 -5.42 2.34 2.10
C ASN A 56 -5.61 2.37 0.58
N GLU A 57 -5.34 3.51 -0.06
CA GLU A 57 -5.42 3.63 -1.52
C GLU A 57 -4.47 2.66 -2.23
N ALA A 58 -3.25 2.51 -1.72
CA ALA A 58 -2.29 1.54 -2.26
C ALA A 58 -2.77 0.09 -2.06
N ALA A 59 -3.35 -0.24 -0.90
CA ALA A 59 -3.89 -1.55 -0.59
C ALA A 59 -5.06 -1.91 -1.51
N ASP A 60 -6.01 -1.00 -1.70
CA ASP A 60 -7.17 -1.20 -2.57
C ASP A 60 -6.73 -1.47 -4.02
N LYS A 61 -5.84 -0.62 -4.56
CA LYS A 61 -5.26 -0.82 -5.91
C LYS A 61 -4.50 -2.14 -6.02
N ALA A 62 -3.68 -2.49 -5.04
CA ALA A 62 -2.94 -3.76 -5.06
C ALA A 62 -3.90 -4.96 -5.03
N PHE A 63 -4.96 -4.89 -4.23
CA PHE A 63 -5.96 -5.95 -4.15
C PHE A 63 -6.68 -6.14 -5.49
N GLU A 64 -7.09 -5.06 -6.15
CA GLU A 64 -7.67 -5.13 -7.49
C GLU A 64 -6.71 -5.74 -8.52
N ILE A 65 -5.44 -5.33 -8.51
CA ILE A 65 -4.42 -5.87 -9.42
C ILE A 65 -4.18 -7.36 -9.18
N LEU A 66 -4.10 -7.80 -7.92
CA LEU A 66 -3.92 -9.20 -7.57
C LEU A 66 -5.13 -10.05 -7.99
N ARG A 67 -6.33 -9.48 -7.89
CA ARG A 67 -7.59 -10.18 -8.20
C ARG A 67 -7.89 -10.21 -9.70
N GLN A 68 -7.34 -9.28 -10.49
CA GLN A 68 -7.41 -9.29 -11.96
C GLN A 68 -6.33 -10.16 -12.61
N LYS A 69 -5.43 -10.76 -11.84
CA LYS A 69 -4.36 -11.66 -12.30
C LYS A 69 -4.73 -13.13 -12.13
#